data_AF-A0A8S1ZVB5-F1
#
_entry.id   AF-A0A8S1ZVB5-F1
#
_cell.length_a   1.000
_cell.length_b   1.000
_cell.length_c   1.000
_cell.angle_alpha   90.00
_cell.angle_beta   90.00
_cell.angle_gamma   90.00
#
_symmetry.space_group_name_H-M   'P 1'
#
loop_
_entity.id
_entity.type
_entity.pdbx_description
1 polymer ?
#
loop_
_entity_poly.entity_id
_entity_poly.type
_entity_poly.pdbx_seq_one_letter_code
_entity_poly.pdbx_strand_id
1 'polypeptide(L)'
;MAQKVEAQGGMGGEVWDDGVHDDVRKVHVGQGQDGVSFINVVYENGSQEVVGGEHGKKSLIGIETFEVDADDYIVAVQVTYDKIFGFDSEVITSITFSTFKGKTSPPYGLDTENKFVLKEKNGGKLVGFHGRAGEILYALGAYFTTTTTPLNPAKKLPAVGGDEGTAWDDGAYDGVKKVYIGQAQDGISAVKFVYDKGAADIVGDEHGNDTLLGFEEFQLDYPSEYITAVEGTYDKIFGSETEVINMLRFKTNKQTSPPFGIEAGTAFELKEEGYKIVGFHGKVSSLLHQFGVHVLPVTN
;
A
#
# COMPACT_ATOMS: atom_id res chain seq x y z
N MET A 1 -13.23 -1.42 -0.15
CA MET A 1 -14.27 -2.45 0.08
C MET A 1 -13.55 -3.77 0.24
N ALA A 2 -13.83 -4.55 1.29
CA ALA A 2 -13.14 -5.82 1.50
C ALA A 2 -13.69 -6.92 0.59
N GLN A 3 -12.79 -7.69 -0.02
CA GLN A 3 -13.08 -8.88 -0.78
C GLN A 3 -13.05 -10.10 0.14
N LYS A 4 -14.12 -10.90 0.09
CA LYS A 4 -14.21 -12.19 0.77
C LYS A 4 -13.53 -13.27 -0.08
N VAL A 5 -12.51 -13.92 0.47
CA VAL A 5 -11.97 -15.17 -0.06
C VAL A 5 -12.65 -16.30 0.69
N GLU A 6 -13.35 -17.17 -0.04
CA GLU A 6 -14.15 -18.25 0.56
C GLU A 6 -13.29 -19.22 1.38
N ALA A 7 -13.90 -19.77 2.44
CA ALA A 7 -13.23 -20.69 3.32
C ALA A 7 -12.97 -22.02 2.60
N GLN A 8 -11.74 -22.52 2.72
CA GLN A 8 -11.33 -23.81 2.16
C GLN A 8 -10.93 -24.76 3.29
N GLY A 9 -11.15 -26.06 3.08
CA GLY A 9 -10.94 -27.11 4.06
C GLY A 9 -12.17 -28.00 4.24
N GLY A 10 -12.32 -28.58 5.42
CA GLY A 10 -13.41 -29.48 5.76
C GLY A 10 -14.74 -28.78 6.08
N MET A 11 -15.83 -29.54 6.03
CA MET A 11 -17.20 -29.11 6.32
C MET A 11 -17.63 -29.37 7.77
N GLY A 12 -16.71 -29.84 8.62
CA GLY A 12 -16.95 -30.07 10.04
C GLY A 12 -17.14 -28.78 10.86
N GLY A 13 -17.64 -28.92 12.08
CA GLY A 13 -17.78 -27.82 13.04
C GLY A 13 -18.81 -26.75 12.65
N GLU A 14 -18.86 -25.72 13.48
CA GLU A 14 -19.73 -24.56 13.34
C GLU A 14 -19.04 -23.46 12.53
N VAL A 15 -19.84 -22.70 11.78
CA VAL A 15 -19.35 -21.55 11.00
C VAL A 15 -19.10 -20.38 11.94
N TRP A 16 -17.99 -19.68 11.71
CA TRP A 16 -17.64 -18.45 12.41
C TRP A 16 -17.13 -17.40 11.43
N ASP A 17 -17.29 -16.14 11.79
CA ASP A 17 -16.88 -14.99 10.99
C ASP A 17 -16.59 -13.83 11.95
N ASP A 18 -15.34 -13.37 12.00
CA ASP A 18 -14.96 -12.22 12.85
C ASP A 18 -15.38 -10.88 12.20
N GLY A 19 -15.74 -10.88 10.92
CA GLY A 19 -16.06 -9.69 10.15
C GLY A 19 -14.83 -9.03 9.53
N VAL A 20 -14.96 -7.74 9.25
CA VAL A 20 -13.95 -6.91 8.59
C VAL A 20 -13.48 -5.83 9.55
N HIS A 21 -12.16 -5.70 9.65
CA HIS A 21 -11.46 -4.74 10.51
C HIS A 21 -10.51 -3.85 9.71
N ASP A 22 -9.84 -2.90 10.36
CA ASP A 22 -8.86 -2.05 9.66
C ASP A 22 -7.51 -2.77 9.51
N ASP A 23 -7.06 -3.53 10.52
CA ASP A 23 -5.79 -4.27 10.48
C ASP A 23 -5.79 -5.55 11.33
N VAL A 24 -4.80 -6.42 11.10
CA VAL A 24 -4.48 -7.59 11.93
C VAL A 24 -3.15 -7.37 12.63
N ARG A 25 -3.16 -7.37 13.96
CA ARG A 25 -1.97 -7.10 14.78
C ARG A 25 -1.34 -8.35 15.34
N LYS A 26 -2.15 -9.31 15.78
CA LYS A 26 -1.65 -10.59 16.31
C LYS A 26 -2.52 -11.74 15.86
N VAL A 27 -1.90 -12.87 15.58
CA VAL A 27 -2.60 -14.14 15.35
C VAL A 27 -2.06 -15.17 16.32
N HIS A 28 -2.93 -15.68 17.16
CA HIS A 28 -2.66 -16.76 18.09
C HIS A 28 -3.12 -18.07 17.47
N VAL A 29 -2.21 -19.03 17.31
CA VAL A 29 -2.49 -20.35 16.73
C VAL A 29 -2.14 -21.42 17.75
N GLY A 30 -3.15 -22.19 18.17
CA GLY A 30 -2.98 -23.29 19.13
C GLY A 30 -2.91 -24.63 18.41
N GLN A 31 -1.80 -25.33 18.56
CA GLN A 31 -1.62 -26.66 18.00
C GLN A 31 -2.22 -27.72 18.92
N GLY A 32 -3.02 -28.62 18.37
CA GLY A 32 -3.52 -29.83 19.02
C GLY A 32 -2.72 -31.06 18.59
N GLN A 33 -3.07 -32.22 19.17
CA GLN A 33 -2.42 -33.50 18.85
C GLN A 33 -2.57 -33.87 17.37
N ASP A 34 -3.70 -33.48 16.78
CA ASP A 34 -4.13 -33.89 15.44
C ASP A 34 -4.25 -32.69 14.48
N GLY A 35 -3.60 -31.56 14.73
CA GLY A 35 -3.64 -30.39 13.82
C GLY A 35 -3.86 -29.07 14.54
N VAL A 36 -4.31 -28.03 13.83
CA VAL A 36 -4.57 -26.71 14.42
C VAL A 36 -5.89 -26.74 15.19
N SER A 37 -5.79 -26.73 16.51
CA SER A 37 -6.94 -26.83 17.41
C SER A 37 -7.62 -25.50 17.71
N PHE A 38 -6.90 -24.39 17.59
CA PHE A 38 -7.35 -23.08 18.04
C PHE A 38 -6.79 -21.95 17.17
N ILE A 39 -7.61 -20.94 16.91
CA ILE A 39 -7.18 -19.66 16.38
C ILE A 39 -7.90 -18.51 17.10
N ASN A 40 -7.16 -17.46 17.41
CA ASN A 40 -7.69 -16.19 17.86
C ASN A 40 -6.88 -15.05 17.25
N VAL A 41 -7.55 -13.98 16.89
CA VAL A 41 -6.94 -12.87 16.15
C VAL A 41 -7.19 -11.59 16.89
N VAL A 42 -6.16 -10.76 17.00
CA VAL A 42 -6.24 -9.41 17.54
C VAL A 42 -6.19 -8.45 16.37
N TYR A 43 -7.29 -7.75 16.17
CA TYR A 43 -7.48 -6.77 15.12
C TYR A 43 -7.26 -5.35 15.64
N GLU A 44 -7.22 -4.39 14.73
CA GLU A 44 -7.27 -2.97 15.02
C GLU A 44 -8.39 -2.31 14.22
N ASN A 45 -9.14 -1.41 14.87
CA ASN A 45 -10.10 -0.51 14.25
C ASN A 45 -9.77 0.93 14.70
N GLY A 46 -9.32 1.77 13.79
CA GLY A 46 -8.79 3.10 14.10
C GLY A 46 -7.57 3.02 15.00
N SER A 47 -7.71 3.46 16.25
CA SER A 47 -6.65 3.39 17.28
C SER A 47 -6.98 2.41 18.41
N GLN A 48 -7.98 1.56 18.22
CA GLN A 48 -8.45 0.61 19.23
C GLN A 48 -8.15 -0.83 18.81
N GLU A 49 -7.57 -1.58 19.74
CA GLU A 49 -7.38 -3.01 19.62
C GLU A 49 -8.71 -3.74 19.83
N VAL A 50 -9.06 -4.65 18.92
CA VAL A 50 -10.28 -5.45 18.95
C VAL A 50 -9.89 -6.93 18.95
N VAL A 51 -10.13 -7.61 20.07
CA VAL A 51 -9.88 -9.05 20.15
C VAL A 51 -11.05 -9.80 19.49
N GLY A 52 -10.73 -10.57 18.45
CA GLY A 52 -11.66 -11.43 17.73
C GLY A 52 -12.13 -12.63 18.56
N GLY A 53 -13.00 -13.44 17.95
CA GLY A 53 -13.51 -14.65 18.61
C GLY A 53 -12.41 -15.67 18.91
N GLU A 54 -12.64 -16.49 19.93
CA GLU A 54 -11.87 -17.71 20.15
C GLU A 54 -12.50 -18.84 19.35
N HIS A 55 -11.81 -19.32 18.32
CA HIS A 55 -12.32 -20.34 17.41
C HIS A 55 -11.55 -21.64 17.58
N GLY A 56 -12.26 -22.73 17.86
CA GLY A 56 -11.64 -24.00 18.20
C GLY A 56 -11.47 -24.17 19.71
N LYS A 57 -10.58 -25.07 20.12
CA LYS A 57 -10.30 -25.37 21.53
C LYS A 57 -8.82 -25.31 21.84
N LYS A 58 -8.46 -24.52 22.84
CA LYS A 58 -7.07 -24.43 23.33
C LYS A 58 -6.60 -25.79 23.82
N SER A 59 -5.48 -26.25 23.28
CA SER A 59 -4.80 -27.47 23.75
C SER A 59 -3.78 -27.14 24.84
N LEU A 60 -3.27 -28.18 25.51
CA LEU A 60 -2.17 -28.07 26.48
C LEU A 60 -0.77 -28.01 25.82
N ILE A 61 -0.68 -28.21 24.50
CA ILE A 61 0.59 -28.33 23.76
C ILE A 61 1.23 -26.95 23.55
N GLY A 62 0.44 -25.89 23.48
CA GLY A 62 0.93 -24.51 23.41
C GLY A 62 0.16 -23.65 22.41
N ILE A 63 0.26 -22.33 22.59
CA ILE A 63 -0.26 -21.33 21.68
C ILE A 63 0.93 -20.53 21.16
N GLU A 64 1.13 -20.56 19.86
CA GLU A 64 2.10 -19.73 19.17
C GLU A 64 1.47 -18.40 18.78
N THR A 65 2.27 -17.33 18.81
CA THR A 65 1.80 -15.99 18.47
C THR A 65 2.61 -15.42 17.33
N PHE A 66 1.92 -14.98 16.29
CA PHE A 66 2.49 -14.20 15.22
C PHE A 66 2.12 -12.73 15.40
N GLU A 67 3.12 -11.88 15.64
CA GLU A 67 2.95 -10.44 15.74
C GLU A 67 3.32 -9.75 14.41
N VAL A 68 2.45 -8.83 13.99
CA VAL A 68 2.59 -8.02 12.78
C VAL A 68 3.03 -6.62 13.20
N ASP A 69 4.11 -6.12 12.61
CA ASP A 69 4.66 -4.81 12.93
C ASP A 69 3.68 -3.69 12.51
N ALA A 70 3.76 -2.52 13.16
CA ALA A 70 2.81 -1.42 12.95
C ALA A 70 2.75 -0.94 11.49
N ASP A 71 3.88 -1.02 10.77
CA ASP A 71 4.07 -0.60 9.39
C ASP A 71 4.17 -1.79 8.41
N ASP A 72 3.70 -2.96 8.82
CA ASP A 72 3.61 -4.18 8.01
C ASP A 72 2.19 -4.74 8.05
N TYR A 73 1.89 -5.69 7.16
CA TYR A 73 0.58 -6.33 7.09
C TYR A 73 0.64 -7.69 6.42
N ILE A 74 -0.31 -8.56 6.73
CA ILE A 74 -0.40 -9.92 6.15
C ILE A 74 -0.97 -9.83 4.72
N VAL A 75 -0.26 -10.43 3.77
CA VAL A 75 -0.65 -10.46 2.33
C VAL A 75 -1.07 -11.84 1.85
N ALA A 76 -0.63 -12.90 2.55
CA ALA A 76 -0.99 -14.26 2.22
C ALA A 76 -0.97 -15.16 3.46
N VAL A 77 -1.85 -16.16 3.44
CA VAL A 77 -1.89 -17.23 4.43
C VAL A 77 -1.84 -18.56 3.69
N GLN A 78 -0.75 -19.30 3.85
CA GLN A 78 -0.68 -20.68 3.40
C GLN A 78 -1.27 -21.58 4.49
N VAL A 79 -2.17 -22.46 4.09
CA VAL A 79 -2.86 -23.39 4.99
C VAL A 79 -2.67 -24.80 4.45
N THR A 80 -2.25 -25.71 5.30
CA THR A 80 -2.26 -27.15 4.99
C THR A 80 -3.42 -27.83 5.69
N TYR A 81 -3.94 -28.89 5.09
CA TYR A 81 -5.07 -29.63 5.62
C TYR A 81 -4.91 -31.11 5.32
N ASP A 82 -5.49 -31.99 6.14
CA ASP A 82 -5.45 -33.41 5.86
C ASP A 82 -6.66 -34.14 6.45
N LYS A 83 -6.90 -35.36 5.95
CA LYS A 83 -7.93 -36.25 6.48
C LYS A 83 -7.33 -37.11 7.59
N ILE A 84 -7.62 -36.74 8.83
CA ILE A 84 -7.08 -37.43 10.00
C ILE A 84 -8.07 -38.46 10.55
N PHE A 85 -7.56 -39.63 10.93
CA PHE A 85 -8.37 -40.70 11.50
C PHE A 85 -9.05 -40.23 12.80
N GLY A 86 -10.37 -40.44 12.88
CA GLY A 86 -11.18 -39.97 14.01
C GLY A 86 -11.97 -38.67 13.73
N PHE A 87 -11.71 -37.99 12.62
CA PHE A 87 -12.49 -36.82 12.20
C PHE A 87 -13.31 -37.12 10.94
N ASP A 88 -14.59 -36.74 10.95
CA ASP A 88 -15.51 -36.96 9.83
C ASP A 88 -15.26 -36.01 8.65
N SER A 89 -14.44 -34.97 8.83
CA SER A 89 -13.98 -34.06 7.77
C SER A 89 -12.47 -33.83 7.84
N GLU A 90 -11.89 -33.29 6.77
CA GLU A 90 -10.53 -32.75 6.73
C GLU A 90 -10.35 -31.65 7.78
N VAL A 91 -9.17 -31.60 8.38
CA VAL A 91 -8.82 -30.61 9.40
C VAL A 91 -7.59 -29.83 8.96
N ILE A 92 -7.47 -28.59 9.40
CA ILE A 92 -6.29 -27.76 9.13
C ILE A 92 -5.14 -28.28 9.99
N THR A 93 -4.00 -28.56 9.35
CA THR A 93 -2.83 -29.17 9.97
C THR A 93 -1.74 -28.16 10.26
N SER A 94 -1.57 -27.14 9.42
CA SER A 94 -0.67 -26.00 9.69
C SER A 94 -1.14 -24.70 9.03
N ILE A 95 -0.71 -23.58 9.62
CA ILE A 95 -0.92 -22.23 9.07
C ILE A 95 0.41 -21.50 9.03
N THR A 96 0.69 -20.84 7.91
CA THR A 96 1.88 -20.02 7.70
C THR A 96 1.45 -18.64 7.19
N PHE A 97 1.92 -17.57 7.82
CA PHE A 97 1.63 -16.20 7.45
C PHE A 97 2.79 -15.59 6.68
N SER A 98 2.49 -14.87 5.60
CA SER A 98 3.44 -14.04 4.87
C SER A 98 2.97 -12.59 4.84
N THR A 99 3.91 -11.70 5.11
CA THR A 99 3.67 -10.25 5.22
C THR A 99 4.18 -9.48 4.02
N PHE A 100 3.75 -8.24 3.89
CA PHE A 100 4.15 -7.32 2.84
C PHE A 100 5.66 -7.06 2.84
N LYS A 101 6.28 -6.90 4.02
CA LYS A 101 7.74 -6.70 4.13
C LYS A 101 8.57 -7.96 3.92
N GLY A 102 7.95 -9.09 3.57
CA GLY A 102 8.64 -10.35 3.30
C GLY A 102 8.93 -11.20 4.53
N LYS A 103 8.47 -10.82 5.72
CA LYS A 103 8.49 -11.69 6.92
C LYS A 103 7.52 -12.84 6.71
N THR A 104 7.99 -14.07 6.91
CA THR A 104 7.18 -15.29 6.85
C THR A 104 7.31 -16.04 8.18
N SER A 105 6.20 -16.45 8.77
CA SER A 105 6.20 -17.24 10.01
C SER A 105 6.73 -18.66 9.77
N PRO A 106 7.17 -19.39 10.80
CA PRO A 106 7.22 -20.85 10.69
C PRO A 106 5.81 -21.42 10.49
N PRO A 107 5.68 -22.66 9.98
CA PRO A 107 4.40 -23.34 9.94
C PRO A 107 3.94 -23.64 11.37
N TYR A 108 2.80 -23.07 11.76
CA TYR A 108 2.17 -23.36 13.04
C TYR A 108 1.34 -24.63 12.91
N GLY A 109 1.95 -25.77 13.24
CA GLY A 109 1.37 -27.10 13.10
C GLY A 109 2.21 -28.03 12.23
N LEU A 110 1.60 -29.10 11.73
CA LEU A 110 2.24 -30.09 10.86
C LEU A 110 2.03 -29.72 9.39
N ASP A 111 3.12 -29.39 8.69
CA ASP A 111 3.10 -29.09 7.26
C ASP A 111 2.91 -30.39 6.45
N THR A 112 1.77 -30.52 5.78
CA THR A 112 1.39 -31.68 4.96
C THR A 112 1.39 -31.33 3.47
N GLU A 113 1.18 -32.33 2.60
CA GLU A 113 1.22 -32.15 1.14
C GLU A 113 0.04 -31.30 0.61
N ASN A 114 -1.15 -31.52 1.17
CA ASN A 114 -2.38 -30.86 0.75
C ASN A 114 -2.43 -29.44 1.32
N LYS A 115 -2.42 -28.43 0.43
CA LYS A 115 -2.38 -27.03 0.83
C LYS A 115 -3.12 -26.11 -0.11
N PHE A 116 -3.59 -25.00 0.43
CA PHE A 116 -4.13 -23.87 -0.31
C PHE A 116 -3.53 -22.56 0.23
N VAL A 117 -3.66 -21.50 -0.56
CA VAL A 117 -3.19 -20.17 -0.17
C VAL A 117 -4.36 -19.20 -0.24
N LEU A 118 -4.67 -18.57 0.88
CA LEU A 118 -5.57 -17.44 0.96
C LEU A 118 -4.76 -16.19 0.62
N LYS A 119 -5.05 -15.58 -0.52
CA LYS A 119 -4.46 -14.32 -0.96
C LYS A 119 -5.40 -13.61 -1.93
N GLU A 120 -5.31 -12.29 -1.97
CA GLU A 120 -5.91 -11.48 -3.01
C GLU A 120 -5.03 -11.51 -4.29
N LYS A 121 -5.62 -11.40 -5.48
CA LYS A 121 -4.90 -11.57 -6.76
C LYS A 121 -3.96 -10.39 -7.08
N ASN A 122 -4.32 -9.18 -6.65
CA ASN A 122 -3.66 -7.92 -6.97
C ASN A 122 -2.88 -7.32 -5.78
N GLY A 123 -2.74 -8.06 -4.68
CA GLY A 123 -2.11 -7.57 -3.46
C GLY A 123 -3.13 -6.89 -2.54
N GLY A 124 -3.54 -7.59 -1.50
CA GLY A 124 -4.47 -7.10 -0.49
C GLY A 124 -3.92 -7.27 0.90
N LYS A 125 -4.30 -6.36 1.80
CA LYS A 125 -4.10 -6.53 3.24
C LYS A 125 -5.20 -7.41 3.79
N LEU A 126 -4.82 -8.43 4.53
CA LEU A 126 -5.75 -9.24 5.30
C LEU A 126 -6.34 -8.40 6.43
N VAL A 127 -7.68 -8.39 6.51
CA VAL A 127 -8.46 -7.53 7.42
C VAL A 127 -9.50 -8.30 8.22
N GLY A 128 -9.54 -9.62 8.10
CA GLY A 128 -10.52 -10.43 8.80
C GLY A 128 -10.38 -11.90 8.46
N PHE A 129 -10.87 -12.75 9.36
CA PHE A 129 -10.95 -14.19 9.15
C PHE A 129 -12.38 -14.68 9.31
N HIS A 130 -12.67 -15.77 8.60
CA HIS A 130 -13.88 -16.55 8.77
C HIS A 130 -13.56 -18.02 8.52
N GLY A 131 -14.42 -18.94 8.92
CA GLY A 131 -14.11 -20.35 8.75
C GLY A 131 -15.08 -21.28 9.45
N ARG A 132 -14.59 -22.49 9.73
CA ARG A 132 -15.34 -23.50 10.48
C ARG A 132 -14.47 -24.11 11.56
N ALA A 133 -14.99 -24.18 12.78
CA ALA A 133 -14.29 -24.73 13.93
C ALA A 133 -15.22 -25.51 14.84
N GLY A 134 -14.66 -26.49 15.55
CA GLY A 134 -15.30 -27.20 16.64
C GLY A 134 -14.28 -27.42 17.74
N GLU A 135 -13.93 -28.67 18.02
CA GLU A 135 -12.76 -29.00 18.86
C GLU A 135 -11.42 -28.75 18.12
N ILE A 136 -11.48 -28.66 16.79
CA ILE A 136 -10.36 -28.40 15.88
C ILE A 136 -10.80 -27.44 14.77
N LEU A 137 -9.84 -26.84 14.06
CA LEU A 137 -10.09 -25.98 12.92
C LEU A 137 -10.28 -26.84 11.64
N TYR A 138 -11.43 -26.70 10.98
CA TYR A 138 -11.78 -27.48 9.79
C TYR A 138 -11.52 -26.71 8.49
N ALA A 139 -11.88 -25.43 8.46
CA ALA A 139 -11.74 -24.58 7.30
C ALA A 139 -11.37 -23.15 7.69
N LEU A 140 -10.65 -22.48 6.80
CA LEU A 140 -10.24 -21.09 6.97
C LEU A 140 -10.43 -20.32 5.67
N GLY A 141 -11.01 -19.14 5.80
CA GLY A 141 -11.14 -18.11 4.79
C GLY A 141 -10.71 -16.77 5.36
N ALA A 142 -10.62 -15.77 4.51
CA ALA A 142 -10.15 -14.45 4.91
C ALA A 142 -10.83 -13.34 4.12
N TYR A 143 -10.87 -12.17 4.75
CA TYR A 143 -11.22 -10.91 4.10
C TYR A 143 -9.93 -10.16 3.77
N PHE A 144 -9.84 -9.68 2.53
CA PHE A 144 -8.75 -8.84 2.08
C PHE A 144 -9.31 -7.48 1.65
N THR A 145 -8.72 -6.40 2.12
CA THR A 145 -8.93 -5.09 1.48
C THR A 145 -7.82 -4.89 0.45
N THR A 146 -8.16 -4.32 -0.69
CA THR A 146 -7.15 -3.86 -1.65
C THR A 146 -6.28 -2.83 -0.94
N THR A 147 -5.02 -3.18 -0.69
CA THR A 147 -4.04 -2.21 -0.25
C THR A 147 -3.44 -1.57 -1.47
N THR A 148 -3.63 -0.27 -1.49
CA THR A 148 -3.09 0.72 -2.42
C THR A 148 -1.64 1.05 -2.08
N THR A 149 -1.02 0.21 -1.26
CA THR A 149 0.40 0.24 -0.98
C THR A 149 1.02 -0.78 -1.94
N PRO A 150 1.70 -0.29 -2.98
CA PRO A 150 2.29 -1.13 -4.00
C PRO A 150 3.24 -2.15 -3.37
N LEU A 151 3.21 -3.39 -3.84
CA LEU A 151 4.06 -4.53 -3.40
C LEU A 151 5.57 -4.24 -3.42
N ASN A 152 5.99 -3.14 -4.06
CA ASN A 152 7.33 -2.60 -3.97
C ASN A 152 7.27 -1.23 -3.28
N PRO A 153 8.08 -0.99 -2.23
CA PRO A 153 8.23 0.37 -1.71
C PRO A 153 8.61 1.28 -2.88
N ALA A 154 7.85 2.35 -3.07
CA ALA A 154 8.10 3.27 -4.17
C ALA A 154 9.54 3.78 -4.08
N LYS A 155 10.24 3.73 -5.21
CA LYS A 155 11.63 4.19 -5.29
C LYS A 155 11.59 5.72 -5.29
N LYS A 156 12.15 6.33 -4.26
CA LYS A 156 12.37 7.78 -4.20
C LYS A 156 13.56 8.14 -5.09
N LEU A 157 13.32 8.86 -6.18
CA LEU A 157 14.41 9.36 -7.04
C LEU A 157 15.05 10.62 -6.43
N PRO A 158 16.34 10.88 -6.70
CA PRO A 158 16.97 12.14 -6.28
C PRO A 158 16.22 13.35 -6.86
N ALA A 159 15.95 14.34 -6.01
CA ALA A 159 15.34 15.58 -6.43
C ALA A 159 16.37 16.51 -7.12
N VAL A 160 15.87 17.41 -7.96
CA VAL A 160 16.68 18.38 -8.73
C VAL A 160 16.27 19.80 -8.35
N GLY A 161 17.26 20.70 -8.29
CA GLY A 161 17.07 22.12 -7.97
C GLY A 161 17.90 22.60 -6.77
N GLY A 162 17.54 23.76 -6.23
CA GLY A 162 18.22 24.41 -5.10
C GLY A 162 17.96 23.73 -3.74
N ASP A 163 18.81 24.00 -2.75
CA ASP A 163 18.73 23.36 -1.41
C ASP A 163 17.91 24.17 -0.38
N GLU A 164 17.31 25.28 -0.81
CA GLU A 164 16.58 26.23 0.03
C GLU A 164 15.09 25.86 0.19
N GLY A 165 14.48 26.36 1.26
CA GLY A 165 13.05 26.18 1.55
C GLY A 165 12.73 25.02 2.50
N THR A 166 11.45 24.92 2.83
CA THR A 166 10.92 23.86 3.69
C THR A 166 10.73 22.60 2.86
N ALA A 167 11.29 21.49 3.34
CA ALA A 167 11.13 20.20 2.69
C ALA A 167 9.72 19.65 2.86
N TRP A 168 9.19 19.08 1.79
CA TRP A 168 7.90 18.40 1.75
C TRP A 168 8.04 17.06 1.02
N ASP A 169 7.22 16.09 1.42
CA ASP A 169 7.19 14.76 0.81
C ASP A 169 5.78 14.20 0.99
N ASP A 170 5.03 14.08 -0.11
CA ASP A 170 3.67 13.53 -0.08
C ASP A 170 3.66 12.01 0.12
N GLY A 171 4.82 11.36 0.01
CA GLY A 171 4.94 9.91 -0.05
C GLY A 171 4.56 9.37 -1.42
N ALA A 172 4.12 8.10 -1.45
CA ALA A 172 3.75 7.40 -2.67
C ALA A 172 2.33 6.83 -2.60
N TYR A 173 1.65 6.88 -3.73
CA TYR A 173 0.24 6.50 -3.91
C TYR A 173 0.08 5.45 -5.03
N ASP A 174 -1.15 5.11 -5.43
CA ASP A 174 -1.37 4.20 -6.57
C ASP A 174 -1.12 4.88 -7.91
N GLY A 175 -1.40 6.18 -7.97
CA GLY A 175 -1.24 6.99 -9.16
C GLY A 175 -1.59 8.46 -8.93
N VAL A 176 -1.29 9.27 -9.93
CA VAL A 176 -1.59 10.71 -9.95
C VAL A 176 -2.78 10.93 -10.88
N LYS A 177 -3.83 11.59 -10.40
CA LYS A 177 -5.04 11.92 -11.16
C LYS A 177 -5.03 13.34 -11.70
N LYS A 178 -4.58 14.30 -10.89
CA LYS A 178 -4.51 15.71 -11.26
C LYS A 178 -3.24 16.35 -10.74
N VAL A 179 -2.75 17.31 -11.52
CA VAL A 179 -1.65 18.18 -11.17
C VAL A 179 -2.14 19.62 -11.25
N TYR A 180 -1.84 20.41 -10.22
CA TYR A 180 -2.12 21.84 -10.14
C TYR A 180 -0.79 22.58 -9.99
N ILE A 181 -0.51 23.50 -10.90
CA ILE A 181 0.71 24.33 -10.87
C ILE A 181 0.33 25.80 -10.70
N GLY A 182 0.80 26.40 -9.62
CA GLY A 182 0.70 27.83 -9.35
C GLY A 182 1.97 28.55 -9.82
N GLN A 183 1.82 29.39 -10.83
CA GLN A 183 2.91 30.21 -11.37
C GLN A 183 2.98 31.57 -10.67
N ALA A 184 4.20 32.07 -10.46
CA ALA A 184 4.50 33.42 -10.01
C ALA A 184 5.28 34.18 -11.10
N GLN A 185 5.57 35.46 -10.85
CA GLN A 185 6.35 36.29 -11.78
C GLN A 185 7.76 35.74 -12.05
N ASP A 186 8.35 35.07 -11.05
CA ASP A 186 9.75 34.64 -11.05
C ASP A 186 9.93 33.11 -11.08
N GLY A 187 8.88 32.34 -11.42
CA GLY A 187 8.94 30.89 -11.52
C GLY A 187 7.70 30.18 -11.01
N ILE A 188 7.83 28.91 -10.63
CA ILE A 188 6.75 28.15 -10.00
C ILE A 188 6.75 28.45 -8.50
N SER A 189 5.61 28.86 -7.94
CA SER A 189 5.49 29.18 -6.51
C SER A 189 4.69 28.18 -5.72
N ALA A 190 3.77 27.44 -6.35
CA ALA A 190 2.98 26.43 -5.68
C ALA A 190 2.76 25.20 -6.56
N VAL A 191 2.72 24.03 -5.94
CA VAL A 191 2.31 22.79 -6.58
C VAL A 191 1.32 22.05 -5.69
N LYS A 192 0.33 21.41 -6.31
CA LYS A 192 -0.66 20.60 -5.60
C LYS A 192 -1.07 19.43 -6.48
N PHE A 193 -1.35 18.30 -5.85
CA PHE A 193 -1.61 17.05 -6.56
C PHE A 193 -2.87 16.38 -6.03
N VAL A 194 -3.57 15.66 -6.91
CA VAL A 194 -4.63 14.73 -6.50
C VAL A 194 -4.16 13.34 -6.84
N TYR A 195 -4.10 12.49 -5.83
CA TYR A 195 -3.63 11.12 -5.94
C TYR A 195 -4.80 10.15 -5.88
N ASP A 196 -4.57 8.97 -6.44
CA ASP A 196 -5.41 7.82 -6.22
C ASP A 196 -4.82 6.97 -5.09
N LYS A 197 -5.66 6.67 -4.10
CA LYS A 197 -5.38 5.64 -3.10
C LYS A 197 -6.56 4.67 -3.13
N GLY A 198 -6.56 3.79 -4.14
CA GLY A 198 -7.55 2.75 -4.34
C GLY A 198 -8.83 3.26 -5.00
N ALA A 199 -9.91 3.30 -4.24
CA ALA A 199 -11.18 3.86 -4.71
C ALA A 199 -11.42 5.30 -4.22
N ALA A 200 -10.45 5.89 -3.51
CA ALA A 200 -10.56 7.22 -2.91
C ALA A 200 -9.62 8.23 -3.58
N ASP A 201 -10.15 9.42 -3.84
CA ASP A 201 -9.38 10.58 -4.27
C ASP A 201 -8.73 11.23 -3.04
N ILE A 202 -7.40 11.30 -3.03
CA ILE A 202 -6.63 11.98 -2.00
C ILE A 202 -6.19 13.32 -2.56
N VAL A 203 -6.77 14.41 -2.05
CA VAL A 203 -6.32 15.76 -2.36
C VAL A 203 -5.08 16.03 -1.50
N GLY A 204 -3.92 16.15 -2.15
CA GLY A 204 -2.67 16.48 -1.49
C GLY A 204 -2.66 17.91 -0.95
N ASP A 205 -1.75 18.15 -0.01
CA ASP A 205 -1.49 19.48 0.52
C ASP A 205 -0.95 20.39 -0.59
N GLU A 206 -1.20 21.69 -0.44
CA GLU A 206 -0.63 22.69 -1.32
C GLU A 206 0.77 23.05 -0.84
N HIS A 207 1.76 22.90 -1.72
CA HIS A 207 3.15 23.16 -1.40
C HIS A 207 3.58 24.48 -2.02
N GLY A 208 3.61 25.54 -1.20
CA GLY A 208 4.08 26.86 -1.60
C GLY A 208 3.13 27.98 -1.20
N ASN A 209 3.23 29.11 -1.90
CA ASN A 209 2.39 30.28 -1.66
C ASN A 209 1.33 30.46 -2.75
N ASP A 210 0.13 30.85 -2.32
CA ASP A 210 -0.95 31.29 -3.19
C ASP A 210 -0.46 32.31 -4.22
N THR A 211 -0.89 32.13 -5.47
CA THR A 211 -0.53 33.01 -6.57
C THR A 211 -1.72 33.87 -6.96
N LEU A 212 -1.46 35.13 -7.31
CA LEU A 212 -2.49 36.00 -7.88
C LEU A 212 -2.91 35.55 -9.30
N LEU A 213 -2.12 34.69 -9.94
CA LEU A 213 -2.37 34.17 -11.30
C LEU A 213 -3.25 32.92 -11.29
N GLY A 214 -3.49 32.32 -10.12
CA GLY A 214 -4.24 31.07 -9.97
C GLY A 214 -3.43 29.82 -10.31
N PHE A 215 -4.14 28.71 -10.43
CA PHE A 215 -3.57 27.39 -10.74
C PHE A 215 -3.94 26.96 -12.16
N GLU A 216 -2.95 26.45 -12.88
CA GLU A 216 -3.17 25.67 -14.09
C GLU A 216 -3.37 24.19 -13.73
N GLU A 217 -4.38 23.56 -14.33
CA GLU A 217 -4.73 22.15 -14.09
C GLU A 217 -4.28 21.26 -15.25
N PHE A 218 -3.64 20.14 -14.92
CA PHE A 218 -3.41 19.03 -15.82
C PHE A 218 -4.08 17.77 -15.26
N GLN A 219 -5.17 17.35 -15.91
CA GLN A 219 -5.94 16.18 -15.54
C GLN A 219 -5.56 14.98 -16.42
N LEU A 220 -5.31 13.83 -15.78
CA LEU A 220 -5.04 12.57 -16.45
C LEU A 220 -6.31 11.73 -16.62
N ASP A 221 -6.36 10.96 -17.71
CA ASP A 221 -7.39 9.95 -17.99
C ASP A 221 -7.14 8.65 -17.19
N TYR A 222 -7.14 8.78 -15.86
CA TYR A 222 -6.92 7.69 -14.91
C TYR A 222 -8.08 6.66 -14.95
N PRO A 223 -7.83 5.33 -14.87
CA PRO A 223 -6.55 4.66 -14.61
C PRO A 223 -5.72 4.35 -15.86
N SER A 224 -6.21 4.68 -17.04
CA SER A 224 -5.58 4.29 -18.31
C SER A 224 -4.39 5.19 -18.70
N GLU A 225 -4.29 6.37 -18.08
CA GLU A 225 -3.20 7.32 -18.23
C GLU A 225 -2.40 7.46 -16.93
N TYR A 226 -1.07 7.45 -17.04
CA TYR A 226 -0.14 7.61 -15.92
C TYR A 226 1.11 8.38 -16.35
N ILE A 227 1.69 9.13 -15.42
CA ILE A 227 2.90 9.92 -15.64
C ILE A 227 4.11 8.99 -15.73
N THR A 228 4.89 9.11 -16.80
CA THR A 228 6.10 8.33 -17.07
C THR A 228 7.38 9.13 -16.82
N ALA A 229 7.32 10.45 -16.98
CA ALA A 229 8.44 11.34 -16.72
C ALA A 229 7.98 12.77 -16.41
N VAL A 230 8.82 13.50 -15.68
CA VAL A 230 8.69 14.95 -15.49
C VAL A 230 9.94 15.63 -16.06
N GLU A 231 9.74 16.53 -17.02
CA GLU A 231 10.77 17.45 -17.47
C GLU A 231 10.63 18.77 -16.74
N GLY A 232 11.74 19.46 -16.56
CA GLY A 232 11.70 20.83 -16.08
C GLY A 232 12.97 21.60 -16.38
N THR A 233 12.95 22.88 -16.08
CA THR A 233 14.13 23.74 -16.11
C THR A 233 14.28 24.48 -14.80
N TYR A 234 15.51 24.64 -14.33
CA TYR A 234 15.84 25.46 -13.18
C TYR A 234 16.91 26.49 -13.52
N ASP A 235 16.86 27.64 -12.87
CA ASP A 235 17.87 28.68 -13.03
C ASP A 235 18.08 29.46 -11.73
N LYS A 236 19.22 30.13 -11.64
CA LYS A 236 19.52 31.05 -10.55
C LYS A 236 18.97 32.43 -10.89
N ILE A 237 17.83 32.78 -10.30
CA ILE A 237 17.19 34.08 -10.49
C ILE A 237 17.82 35.16 -9.60
N PHE A 238 17.77 36.41 -10.06
CA PHE A 238 18.30 37.56 -9.31
C PHE A 238 17.47 37.80 -8.05
N GLY A 239 18.08 37.68 -6.87
CA GLY A 239 17.40 37.81 -5.58
C GLY A 239 17.11 36.49 -4.85
N SER A 240 17.38 35.34 -5.49
CA SER A 240 17.41 34.03 -4.83
C SER A 240 18.87 33.60 -4.58
N GLU A 241 19.15 33.06 -3.39
CA GLU A 241 20.48 32.53 -3.08
C GLU A 241 20.76 31.23 -3.83
N THR A 242 19.69 30.49 -4.17
CA THR A 242 19.72 29.17 -4.82
C THR A 242 18.90 29.12 -6.11
N GLU A 243 19.06 28.04 -6.86
CA GLU A 243 18.29 27.76 -8.07
C GLU A 243 16.80 27.53 -7.77
N VAL A 244 15.95 28.03 -8.67
CA VAL A 244 14.49 27.91 -8.61
C VAL A 244 14.01 27.15 -9.84
N ILE A 245 12.96 26.34 -9.67
CA ILE A 245 12.29 25.66 -10.77
C ILE A 245 11.43 26.65 -11.56
N ASN A 246 11.78 26.86 -12.82
CA ASN A 246 11.12 27.81 -13.71
C ASN A 246 10.02 27.17 -14.56
N MET A 247 10.18 25.89 -14.90
CA MET A 247 9.25 25.17 -15.75
C MET A 247 9.12 23.71 -15.33
N LEU A 248 7.89 23.18 -15.40
CA LEU A 248 7.60 21.76 -15.30
C LEU A 248 6.73 21.32 -16.48
N ARG A 249 7.00 20.13 -16.99
CA ARG A 249 6.23 19.48 -18.06
C ARG A 249 6.07 18.00 -17.72
N PHE A 250 4.86 17.49 -17.81
CA PHE A 250 4.53 16.13 -17.43
C PHE A 250 4.33 15.29 -18.69
N LYS A 251 5.10 14.21 -18.84
CA LYS A 251 4.92 13.21 -19.89
C LYS A 251 4.13 12.04 -19.33
N THR A 252 3.11 11.60 -20.04
CA THR A 252 2.33 10.42 -19.71
C THR A 252 2.48 9.36 -20.79
N ASN A 253 1.92 8.17 -20.57
CA ASN A 253 1.86 7.12 -21.58
C ASN A 253 0.94 7.46 -22.78
N LYS A 254 0.13 8.52 -22.70
CA LYS A 254 -0.80 8.93 -23.76
C LYS A 254 -0.50 10.27 -24.39
N GLN A 255 -0.03 11.25 -23.60
CA GLN A 255 0.18 12.62 -24.05
C GLN A 255 1.34 13.29 -23.30
N THR A 256 1.59 14.54 -23.63
CA THR A 256 2.54 15.41 -22.91
C THR A 256 1.81 16.71 -22.60
N SER A 257 1.91 17.16 -21.35
CA SER A 257 1.30 18.42 -20.93
C SER A 257 1.95 19.61 -21.64
N PRO A 258 1.28 20.77 -21.71
CA PRO A 258 1.98 22.02 -21.99
C PRO A 258 3.07 22.27 -20.92
N PRO A 259 4.12 23.04 -21.24
CA PRO A 259 5.05 23.52 -20.23
C PRO A 259 4.35 24.51 -19.30
N PHE A 260 4.45 24.28 -18.00
CA PHE A 260 3.97 25.20 -16.96
C PHE A 260 5.13 26.08 -16.51
N GLY A 261 5.05 27.38 -16.74
CA GLY A 261 6.13 28.33 -16.48
C GLY A 261 6.98 28.65 -17.71
N ILE A 262 8.24 29.05 -17.50
CA ILE A 262 9.13 29.56 -18.55
C ILE A 262 10.30 28.61 -18.77
N GLU A 263 10.39 28.06 -19.99
CA GLU A 263 11.49 27.17 -20.40
C GLU A 263 12.80 27.96 -20.55
N ALA A 264 13.52 28.12 -19.44
CA ALA A 264 14.77 28.86 -19.34
C ALA A 264 15.68 28.26 -18.24
N GLY A 265 16.99 28.31 -18.49
CA GLY A 265 18.01 27.78 -17.59
C GLY A 265 18.46 26.37 -17.96
N THR A 266 18.79 25.57 -16.93
CA THR A 266 19.29 24.20 -17.07
C THR A 266 18.13 23.21 -17.07
N ALA A 267 18.04 22.39 -18.12
CA ALA A 267 17.01 21.36 -18.24
C ALA A 267 17.33 20.11 -17.41
N PHE A 268 16.29 19.45 -16.89
CA PHE A 268 16.36 18.17 -16.21
C PHE A 268 15.19 17.27 -16.59
N GLU A 269 15.37 15.97 -16.43
CA GLU A 269 14.34 14.96 -16.64
C GLU A 269 14.37 13.96 -15.47
N LEU A 270 13.23 13.78 -14.80
CA LEU A 270 12.99 12.78 -13.78
C LEU A 270 12.23 11.62 -14.42
N LYS A 271 12.94 10.52 -14.68
CA LYS A 271 12.36 9.29 -15.25
C LYS A 271 13.07 8.04 -14.73
N GLU A 272 12.36 6.93 -14.75
CA GLU A 272 12.91 5.59 -14.56
C GLU A 272 12.22 4.64 -15.56
N GLU A 273 12.99 3.96 -16.40
CA GLU A 273 12.47 3.08 -17.46
C GLU A 273 11.65 1.92 -16.88
N GLY A 274 10.41 1.77 -17.36
CA GLY A 274 9.49 0.73 -16.88
C GLY A 274 8.72 1.10 -15.60
N TYR A 275 8.80 2.35 -15.14
CA TYR A 275 8.11 2.83 -13.95
C TYR A 275 7.12 3.97 -14.27
N LYS A 276 6.11 4.12 -13.40
CA LYS A 276 5.19 5.26 -13.35
C LYS A 276 5.48 6.12 -12.12
N ILE A 277 5.23 7.42 -12.22
CA ILE A 277 5.34 8.36 -11.10
C ILE A 277 4.05 8.33 -10.28
N VAL A 278 4.19 8.26 -8.95
CA VAL A 278 3.08 8.07 -8.01
C VAL A 278 3.11 8.98 -6.79
N GLY A 279 4.05 9.91 -6.75
CA GLY A 279 4.23 10.78 -5.61
C GLY A 279 5.30 11.82 -5.89
N PHE A 280 5.26 12.91 -5.15
CA PHE A 280 6.16 14.03 -5.32
C PHE A 280 6.78 14.43 -3.98
N HIS A 281 7.99 14.96 -4.04
CA HIS A 281 8.67 15.54 -2.89
C HIS A 281 9.56 16.69 -3.36
N GLY A 282 9.95 17.57 -2.45
CA GLY A 282 10.74 18.73 -2.83
C GLY A 282 11.02 19.68 -1.69
N LYS A 283 11.38 20.91 -2.06
CA LYS A 283 11.56 22.02 -1.13
C LYS A 283 10.93 23.28 -1.70
N VAL A 284 10.18 23.98 -0.86
CA VAL A 284 9.44 25.18 -1.26
C VAL A 284 9.59 26.28 -0.21
N SER A 285 9.71 27.52 -0.67
CA SER A 285 9.69 28.73 0.15
C SER A 285 8.59 29.67 -0.39
N SER A 286 8.95 30.88 -0.84
CA SER A 286 8.12 31.65 -1.76
C SER A 286 8.08 31.07 -3.18
N LEU A 287 9.12 30.32 -3.55
CA LEU A 287 9.24 29.66 -4.85
C LEU A 287 9.60 28.19 -4.66
N LEU A 288 9.35 27.38 -5.69
CA LEU A 288 9.72 25.98 -5.73
C LEU A 288 11.22 25.86 -6.05
N HIS A 289 12.01 25.46 -5.05
CA HIS A 289 13.46 25.34 -5.21
C HIS A 289 13.87 23.96 -5.69
N GLN A 290 13.23 22.91 -5.15
CA GLN A 290 13.61 21.53 -5.42
C GLN A 290 12.39 20.68 -5.76
N PHE A 291 12.53 19.80 -6.75
CA PHE A 291 11.46 18.91 -7.18
C PHE A 291 11.98 17.49 -7.43
N GLY A 292 11.28 16.50 -6.90
CA GLY A 292 11.61 15.09 -6.96
C GLY A 292 10.36 14.22 -7.01
N VAL A 293 10.54 12.95 -7.37
CA VAL A 293 9.42 12.02 -7.64
C VAL A 293 9.63 10.68 -6.96
N HIS A 294 8.51 10.02 -6.65
CA HIS A 294 8.45 8.61 -6.26
C HIS A 294 7.92 7.79 -7.42
N VAL A 295 8.55 6.64 -7.68
CA VAL A 295 8.22 5.78 -8.82
C VAL A 295 7.91 4.34 -8.44
N LEU A 296 7.02 3.71 -9.22
CA LEU A 296 6.65 2.30 -9.10
C LEU A 296 6.72 1.59 -10.44
N PRO A 297 7.07 0.29 -10.48
CA PRO A 297 7.04 -0.48 -11.71
C PRO A 297 5.64 -0.46 -12.32
N VAL A 298 5.57 -0.31 -13.64
CA VAL A 298 4.33 -0.50 -14.39
C VAL A 298 4.06 -2.00 -14.46
N THR A 299 3.00 -2.46 -13.79
CA THR A 299 2.50 -3.83 -13.92
C THR A 299 1.54 -3.89 -15.11
N ASN A 300 1.87 -4.71 -16.11
CA ASN A 300 1.00 -5.03 -17.25
C ASN A 300 -0.17 -5.93 -16.87
#